data_AF-A0AAW9D6F7-F1
#
_entry.id   AF-A0AAW9D6F7-F1
#
_cell.length_a   1.000
_cell.length_b   1.000
_cell.length_c   1.000
_cell.angle_alpha   90.00
_cell.angle_beta   90.00
_cell.angle_gamma   90.00
#
_symmetry.space_group_name_H-M   'P 1'
#
loop_
_entity.id
_entity.type
_entity.pdbx_description
1 polymer ?
#
loop_
_entity_poly.entity_id
_entity_poly.type
_entity_poly.pdbx_seq_one_letter_code
_entity_poly.pdbx_strand_id
1 'polypeptide(L)' 'LASPPAQALYAQANYEYPVRAGVALDPVIAGFGPLKVDPLPLVEIAKYRKRASQLVDKVGFDH' A
#
# COMPACT_ATOMS: atom_id res chain seq x y z
N LEU A 1 8.59 15.33 0.56
CA LEU A 1 7.47 14.42 0.93
C LEU A 1 7.81 13.42 2.04
N ALA A 2 9.06 12.94 2.15
CA ALA A 2 9.45 11.95 3.18
C ALA A 2 9.88 12.54 4.54
N SER A 3 9.67 13.85 4.77
CA SER A 3 9.90 14.46 6.09
C SER A 3 8.80 14.03 7.07
N PRO A 4 9.07 14.00 8.40
CA PRO A 4 8.05 13.63 9.37
C PRO A 4 6.76 14.45 9.26
N PRO A 5 6.80 15.80 9.17
CA PRO A 5 5.57 16.59 9.05
C PRO A 5 4.79 16.31 7.76
N ALA A 6 5.49 16.14 6.64
CA ALA A 6 4.84 15.86 5.36
C ALA A 6 4.21 14.47 5.31
N GLN A 7 4.86 13.47 5.91
CA GLN A 7 4.31 12.11 6.02
C GLN A 7 3.10 12.04 6.95
N ALA A 8 3.13 12.77 8.08
CA ALA A 8 1.99 12.84 8.99
C ALA A 8 0.74 13.41 8.28
N LEU A 9 0.92 14.52 7.55
CA LEU A 9 -0.16 15.15 6.80
C LEU A 9 -0.68 14.25 5.66
N TYR A 10 0.22 13.60 4.91
CA TYR A 10 -0.17 12.71 3.82
C TYR A 10 -0.93 11.47 4.30
N ALA A 11 -0.40 10.80 5.33
CA ALA A 11 -1.02 9.61 5.91
C ALA A 11 -2.41 9.92 6.50
N GLN A 12 -2.57 11.05 7.21
CA GLN A 12 -3.86 11.46 7.76
C GLN A 12 -4.87 11.86 6.67
N ALA A 13 -4.44 12.61 5.65
CA ALA A 13 -5.35 13.06 4.60
C ALA A 13 -5.86 11.91 3.72
N ASN A 14 -5.02 10.91 3.48
CA ASN A 14 -5.33 9.80 2.57
C ASN A 14 -5.76 8.51 3.27
N TYR A 15 -5.70 8.46 4.61
CA TYR A 15 -5.88 7.23 5.39
C TYR A 15 -4.93 6.11 4.91
N GLU A 16 -3.65 6.45 4.72
CA GLU A 16 -2.61 5.53 4.27
C GLU A 16 -1.56 5.29 5.36
N TYR A 17 -0.78 4.22 5.22
CA TYR A 17 0.38 3.99 6.10
C TYR A 17 1.57 4.85 5.65
N PRO A 18 2.20 5.63 6.55
CA PRO A 18 3.39 6.38 6.22
C PRO A 18 4.55 5.40 5.96
N VAL A 19 5.32 5.67 4.90
CA VAL A 19 6.54 4.88 4.61
C VAL A 19 7.67 5.21 5.59
N ARG A 20 7.62 6.39 6.23
CA ARG A 20 8.58 6.81 7.24
C ARG A 20 8.22 6.22 8.60
N ALA A 21 9.15 5.46 9.19
CA ALA A 21 9.01 4.96 10.55
C ALA A 21 8.85 6.10 11.59
N GLY A 22 8.07 5.84 12.63
CA GLY A 22 7.86 6.77 13.76
C GLY A 22 6.86 7.89 13.50
N VAL A 23 6.19 7.91 12.34
CA VAL A 23 5.05 8.79 12.07
C VAL A 23 3.79 8.16 12.63
N ALA A 24 3.00 8.93 13.39
CA ALA A 24 1.75 8.46 13.98
C ALA A 24 0.73 8.09 12.89
N LEU A 25 0.01 6.99 13.11
CA LEU A 25 -1.10 6.56 12.27
C LEU A 25 -2.38 7.32 12.63
N ASP A 26 -3.28 7.46 11.66
CA ASP A 26 -4.66 7.85 11.93
C ASP A 26 -5.36 6.79 12.82
N PRO A 27 -6.26 7.16 13.75
CA PRO A 27 -6.95 6.21 14.62
C PRO A 27 -7.71 5.10 13.87
N VAL A 28 -8.29 5.39 12.71
CA VAL A 28 -8.98 4.39 11.87
C VAL A 28 -7.98 3.34 11.38
N ILE A 29 -6.84 3.79 10.89
CA ILE A 29 -5.76 2.93 10.38
C ILE A 29 -5.11 2.13 11.51
N ALA A 30 -4.88 2.75 12.67
CA ALA A 30 -4.37 2.06 13.86
C ALA A 30 -5.31 0.96 14.36
N GLY A 31 -6.63 1.13 14.16
CA GLY A 31 -7.66 0.15 14.52
C GLY A 31 -7.55 -1.19 13.79
N PHE A 32 -6.84 -1.25 12.66
CA PHE A 32 -6.58 -2.49 11.91
C PHE A 32 -5.48 -3.37 12.53
N GLY A 33 -4.78 -2.87 13.56
CA GLY A 33 -3.68 -3.56 14.21
C GLY A 33 -2.35 -3.41 13.46
N PRO A 34 -1.30 -4.14 13.90
CA PRO A 34 0.04 -4.00 13.34
C PRO A 34 0.11 -4.53 11.90
N LEU A 35 0.55 -3.68 10.98
CA LEU A 35 0.80 -4.07 9.60
C LEU A 35 2.10 -4.90 9.49
N LYS A 36 1.97 -6.15 9.03
CA LYS A 36 3.11 -6.97 8.60
C LYS A 36 3.26 -6.89 7.09
N VAL A 37 4.22 -6.08 6.62
CA VAL A 37 4.47 -5.87 5.19
C VAL A 37 5.13 -7.10 4.57
N ASP A 38 4.65 -7.52 3.39
CA ASP A 38 5.30 -8.55 2.57
C ASP A 38 6.68 -8.04 2.10
N PRO A 39 7.78 -8.78 2.34
CA PRO A 39 9.11 -8.35 1.91
C PRO A 39 9.32 -8.36 0.38
N LEU A 40 8.37 -8.87 -0.42
CA LEU A 40 8.48 -8.88 -1.87
C LEU A 40 8.64 -7.45 -2.42
N PRO A 41 9.72 -7.13 -3.16
CA PRO A 41 9.91 -5.81 -3.73
C PRO A 41 8.77 -5.42 -4.68
N LEU A 42 8.28 -4.19 -4.59
CA LEU A 42 7.21 -3.69 -5.48
C LEU A 42 7.57 -3.79 -6.98
N VAL A 43 8.86 -3.75 -7.31
CA VAL A 43 9.34 -3.95 -8.70
C VAL A 43 9.09 -5.36 -9.21
N GLU A 44 9.09 -6.38 -8.35
CA GLU A 44 8.70 -7.74 -8.74
C GLU A 44 7.19 -7.80 -9.01
N ILE A 45 6.35 -7.09 -8.24
CA ILE A 45 4.91 -6.97 -8.55
C ILE A 45 4.72 -6.33 -9.95
N ALA A 46 5.42 -5.21 -10.20
CA ALA A 46 5.33 -4.49 -11.47
C ALA A 46 5.74 -5.36 -12.68
N LYS A 47 6.78 -6.19 -12.52
CA LYS A 47 7.26 -7.14 -13.54
C LYS A 47 6.17 -8.12 -13.98
N TYR A 48 5.29 -8.55 -13.08
CA TYR A 48 4.22 -9.50 -13.39
C TYR A 48 2.89 -8.86 -13.82
N ARG A 49 2.78 -7.50 -13.84
CA ARG A 49 1.50 -6.81 -14.10
C ARG A 49 0.79 -7.25 -15.38
N LYS A 50 1.54 -7.45 -16.48
CA LYS A 50 0.97 -7.81 -17.79
C LYS A 50 0.40 -9.23 -17.75
N ARG A 51 1.15 -10.16 -17.16
CA ARG A 51 0.72 -11.56 -17.01
C ARG A 51 -0.51 -11.66 -16.10
N ALA A 52 -0.55 -10.88 -15.02
CA ALA A 52 -1.71 -10.84 -14.13
C ALA A 52 -2.99 -10.41 -14.88
N SER A 53 -2.91 -9.32 -15.65
CA SER A 53 -4.05 -8.86 -16.46
C SER A 53 -4.54 -9.89 -17.48
N GLN A 54 -3.62 -10.60 -18.16
CA GLN A 54 -3.99 -11.68 -19.08
C GLN A 54 -4.66 -12.87 -18.38
N LEU A 55 -4.28 -13.16 -17.13
CA LEU A 55 -4.91 -14.24 -16.36
C LEU A 55 -6.31 -13.86 -15.88
N VAL A 56 -6.52 -12.61 -15.44
CA VAL A 56 -7.83 -12.06 -15.07
C VAL A 56 -8.80 -12.16 -16.24
N ASP A 57 -8.38 -11.72 -17.43
CA ASP A 57 -9.16 -11.82 -18.67
C ASP A 57 -9.45 -13.28 -19.05
N LYS A 58 -8.43 -14.15 -19.01
CA LYS A 58 -8.56 -15.57 -19.35
C LYS A 58 -9.62 -16.31 -18.52
N VAL A 59 -9.80 -15.93 -17.26
CA VAL A 59 -10.80 -16.57 -16.38
C VAL A 59 -12.13 -15.85 -16.37
N GLY A 60 -12.27 -14.75 -17.11
CA GLY A 60 -13.50 -13.97 -17.16
C GLY A 60 -13.92 -13.44 -15.78
N PHE A 61 -12.96 -12.95 -14.99
CA PHE A 61 -13.19 -12.61 -13.58
C PHE A 61 -14.34 -11.61 -13.36
N ASP A 62 -14.58 -10.73 -14.32
CA ASP A 62 -15.59 -9.66 -14.28
C ASP A 62 -16.77 -9.90 -15.27
N HIS A 63 -17.05 -11.15 -15.65
CA HIS A 63 -18.17 -11.52 -16.53
C HIS A 63 -19.41 -11.99 -15.76
#